data_AF-A0A2N2ZXE0-F1
#
_entry.id   AF-A0A2N2ZXE0-F1
#
_cell.length_a   1.000
_cell.length_b   1.000
_cell.length_c   1.000
_cell.angle_alpha   90.00
_cell.angle_beta   90.00
_cell.angle_gamma   90.00
#
_symmetry.space_group_name_H-M   'P 1'
#
loop_
_entity.id
_entity.type
_entity.pdbx_description
1 polymer ?
#
loop_
_entity_poly.entity_id
_entity_poly.type
_entity_poly.pdbx_seq_one_letter_code
_entity_poly.pdbx_strand_id
1 'polypeptide(L)'
;MKRFKIIVLAILTLPIMFAGCSLTRTQKGAGIGTVAGGAAGAVIGRAAGNTAVGAVVGAAVGGITGAIIGNKMDKQAEEIKNGYC
;
A
#
# COMPACT_ATOMS: atom_id res chain seq x y z
N MET A 1 -4.06 -19.47 -20.28
CA MET A 1 -2.65 -19.02 -20.33
C MET A 1 -2.47 -17.60 -20.88
N LYS A 2 -2.93 -17.26 -22.09
CA LYS A 2 -2.72 -15.92 -22.68
C LYS A 2 -3.36 -14.77 -21.88
N ARG A 3 -4.57 -14.98 -21.36
CA ARG A 3 -5.27 -13.97 -20.55
C ARG A 3 -4.64 -13.74 -19.17
N PHE A 4 -4.06 -14.78 -18.57
CA PHE A 4 -3.35 -14.66 -17.28
C PHE A 4 -2.08 -13.81 -17.43
N LYS A 5 -1.32 -14.00 -18.53
CA LYS A 5 -0.17 -13.14 -18.86
C LYS A 5 -0.58 -11.67 -19.06
N ILE A 6 -1.69 -11.41 -19.75
CA ILE A 6 -2.21 -10.05 -19.95
C ILE A 6 -2.63 -9.40 -18.63
N ILE A 7 -3.29 -10.15 -17.73
CA ILE A 7 -3.72 -9.66 -16.41
C ILE A 7 -2.51 -9.31 -15.52
N VAL A 8 -1.49 -10.18 -15.49
CA VAL A 8 -0.25 -9.91 -14.73
C VAL A 8 0.49 -8.69 -15.27
N LEU A 9 0.57 -8.54 -16.60
CA LEU A 9 1.22 -7.40 -17.24
C LEU A 9 0.47 -6.09 -16.95
N ALA A 10 -0.87 -6.12 -16.92
CA ALA A 10 -1.70 -4.95 -16.62
C ALA A 10 -1.59 -4.50 -15.14
N ILE A 11 -1.54 -5.44 -14.20
CA ILE A 11 -1.34 -5.14 -12.77
C ILE A 11 0.01 -4.47 -12.53
N LEU A 12 1.04 -4.86 -13.29
CA LEU A 12 2.38 -4.31 -13.16
C LEU A 12 2.50 -2.87 -13.70
N THR A 13 1.73 -2.51 -14.73
CA THR A 13 1.78 -1.18 -15.38
C THR A 13 0.83 -0.16 -14.77
N LEU A 14 -0.27 -0.57 -14.13
CA LEU A 14 -1.22 0.30 -13.43
C LEU A 14 -0.61 1.28 -12.40
N PRO A 15 0.32 0.87 -11.51
CA PRO A 15 0.85 1.76 -10.48
C PRO A 15 1.72 2.89 -11.04
N ILE A 16 2.23 2.74 -12.28
CA ILE A 16 3.03 3.77 -12.96
C ILE A 16 2.16 4.96 -13.37
N MET A 17 0.89 4.73 -13.71
CA MET A 17 -0.06 5.82 -14.04
C MET A 17 -0.50 6.61 -12.80
N PHE A 18 -0.58 5.97 -11.62
CA PHE A 18 -0.94 6.65 -10.38
C PHE A 18 0.24 7.35 -9.69
N ALA A 19 1.47 7.15 -10.15
CA ALA A 19 2.64 7.84 -9.63
C ALA A 19 2.65 9.36 -9.95
N GLY A 20 1.81 9.82 -10.88
CA GLY A 20 1.70 11.23 -11.28
C GLY A 20 0.64 12.05 -10.55
N CYS A 21 -0.21 11.45 -9.71
CA CYS A 21 -1.15 12.19 -8.87
C CYS A 21 -0.46 12.57 -7.56
N SER A 22 -0.55 13.85 -7.15
CA SER A 22 0.12 14.38 -5.95
C SER A 22 -0.52 13.84 -4.66
N LEU A 23 -0.25 12.57 -4.35
CA LEU A 23 -0.63 11.94 -3.09
C LEU A 23 0.46 12.18 -2.05
N THR A 24 0.07 12.51 -0.83
CA THR A 24 0.99 12.57 0.32
C THR A 24 1.67 11.22 0.54
N ARG A 25 2.91 11.21 1.06
CA ARG A 25 3.62 9.95 1.37
C ARG A 25 2.87 9.15 2.43
N THR A 26 2.14 9.83 3.31
CA THR A 26 1.17 9.24 4.25
C THR A 26 0.06 8.46 3.55
N GLN A 27 -0.67 9.08 2.62
CA GLN A 27 -1.75 8.38 1.90
C GLN A 27 -1.21 7.25 1.03
N LYS A 28 -0.04 7.45 0.41
CA LYS A 28 0.61 6.39 -0.38
C LYS A 28 1.05 5.22 0.50
N GLY A 29 1.65 5.49 1.65
CA GLY A 29 2.07 4.48 2.62
C GLY A 29 0.89 3.73 3.23
N ALA A 30 -0.17 4.44 3.61
CA ALA A 30 -1.41 3.84 4.13
C ALA A 30 -2.14 3.01 3.07
N GLY A 31 -2.25 3.51 1.84
CA GLY A 31 -2.87 2.79 0.73
C GLY A 31 -2.13 1.50 0.38
N ILE A 32 -0.79 1.57 0.27
CA ILE A 32 0.02 0.38 0.01
C ILE A 32 -0.03 -0.58 1.21
N GLY A 33 0.04 -0.04 2.43
CA GLY A 33 0.00 -0.82 3.67
C GLY A 33 -1.33 -1.55 3.88
N THR A 34 -2.46 -0.91 3.58
CA THR A 34 -3.80 -1.54 3.65
C THR A 34 -3.94 -2.63 2.60
N VAL A 35 -3.55 -2.38 1.35
CA VAL A 35 -3.68 -3.36 0.25
C VAL A 35 -2.73 -4.54 0.47
N ALA A 36 -1.46 -4.27 0.78
CA ALA A 36 -0.46 -5.32 1.02
C ALA A 36 -0.76 -6.10 2.31
N GLY A 37 -1.10 -5.41 3.39
CA GLY A 37 -1.47 -6.01 4.66
C GLY A 37 -2.76 -6.81 4.57
N GLY A 38 -3.75 -6.32 3.82
CA GLY A 38 -5.01 -7.03 3.59
C GLY A 38 -4.84 -8.27 2.72
N ALA A 39 -4.01 -8.20 1.68
CA ALA A 39 -3.68 -9.35 0.85
C ALA A 39 -2.93 -10.43 1.66
N ALA A 40 -1.89 -10.04 2.41
CA ALA A 40 -1.14 -10.96 3.27
C ALA A 40 -2.03 -11.54 4.38
N GLY A 41 -2.84 -10.70 5.03
CA GLY A 41 -3.80 -11.09 6.05
C GLY A 41 -4.87 -12.03 5.53
N ALA A 42 -5.34 -11.87 4.29
CA ALA A 42 -6.29 -12.78 3.65
C ALA A 42 -5.69 -14.18 3.47
N VAL A 43 -4.42 -14.26 3.03
CA VAL A 43 -3.72 -15.55 2.86
C VAL A 43 -3.57 -16.27 4.20
N ILE A 44 -3.11 -15.56 5.23
CA ILE A 44 -2.93 -16.11 6.58
C ILE A 44 -4.29 -16.48 7.20
N GLY A 45 -5.28 -15.60 7.07
CA GLY A 45 -6.65 -15.83 7.53
C GLY A 45 -7.30 -17.04 6.87
N ARG A 46 -7.01 -17.28 5.59
CA ARG A 46 -7.49 -18.46 4.88
C ARG A 46 -6.92 -19.76 5.47
N ALA A 47 -5.66 -19.75 5.90
CA ALA A 47 -5.05 -20.88 6.61
C ALA A 47 -5.63 -21.06 8.03
N ALA A 48 -6.00 -19.96 8.70
CA ALA A 48 -6.64 -19.97 10.01
C ALA A 48 -8.17 -20.22 9.98
N GLY A 49 -8.75 -20.47 8.80
CA GLY A 49 -10.18 -20.77 8.64
C GLY A 49 -11.09 -19.53 8.51
N ASN A 50 -10.54 -18.31 8.53
CA ASN A 50 -11.31 -17.09 8.33
C ASN A 50 -10.53 -16.01 7.55
N THR A 51 -10.62 -16.10 6.22
CA THR A 51 -10.02 -15.15 5.26
C THR A 51 -10.47 -13.70 5.51
N ALA A 52 -11.74 -13.49 5.84
CA ALA A 52 -12.29 -12.14 6.01
C ALA A 52 -11.69 -11.46 7.23
N VAL A 53 -11.60 -12.18 8.36
CA VAL A 53 -11.00 -11.64 9.57
C VAL A 53 -9.50 -11.39 9.38
N GLY A 54 -8.78 -12.32 8.76
CA GLY A 54 -7.35 -12.11 8.47
C GLY A 54 -7.11 -10.91 7.54
N ALA A 55 -7.94 -10.74 6.51
CA ALA A 55 -7.85 -9.62 5.58
C ALA A 55 -8.12 -8.28 6.26
N VAL A 56 -9.19 -8.19 7.07
CA VAL A 56 -9.55 -6.95 7.78
C VAL A 56 -8.49 -6.57 8.79
N VAL A 57 -8.00 -7.53 9.58
CA VAL A 57 -6.94 -7.29 10.58
C VAL A 57 -5.63 -6.89 9.88
N GLY A 58 -5.24 -7.62 8.84
CA GLY A 58 -4.03 -7.31 8.08
C GLY A 58 -4.11 -5.95 7.39
N ALA A 59 -5.26 -5.58 6.82
CA ALA A 59 -5.48 -4.28 6.21
C ALA A 59 -5.47 -3.15 7.25
N ALA A 60 -6.10 -3.34 8.41
CA ALA A 60 -6.11 -2.36 9.47
C ALA A 60 -4.70 -2.11 10.03
N VAL A 61 -3.97 -3.17 10.39
CA VAL A 61 -2.60 -3.06 10.92
C VAL A 61 -1.65 -2.50 9.86
N GLY A 62 -1.72 -3.00 8.63
CA GLY A 62 -0.89 -2.52 7.53
C GLY A 62 -1.19 -1.07 7.16
N GLY A 63 -2.46 -0.65 7.20
CA GLY A 63 -2.88 0.72 6.94
C GLY A 63 -2.43 1.72 7.99
N ILE A 64 -2.62 1.40 9.27
CA ILE A 64 -2.16 2.23 10.39
C ILE A 64 -0.63 2.37 10.35
N THR A 65 0.08 1.25 10.17
CA THR A 65 1.55 1.23 10.10
C THR A 65 2.05 2.06 8.90
N GLY A 66 1.44 1.87 7.73
CA GLY A 66 1.76 2.62 6.52
C GLY A 66 1.49 4.12 6.65
N ALA A 67 0.42 4.52 7.35
CA ALA A 67 0.12 5.91 7.64
C ALA A 67 1.15 6.56 8.57
N ILE A 68 1.54 5.88 9.66
CA ILE A 68 2.53 6.40 10.61
C ILE A 68 3.89 6.59 9.93
N ILE A 69 4.33 5.60 9.15
CA ILE A 69 5.61 5.68 8.43
C ILE A 69 5.55 6.79 7.39
N GLY A 70 4.47 6.88 6.62
CA GLY A 70 4.33 7.92 5.60
C GLY A 70 4.30 9.34 6.19
N ASN A 71 3.75 9.53 7.39
CA ASN A 71 3.75 10.83 8.07
C ASN A 71 5.17 11.28 8.46
N LYS A 72 6.03 10.34 8.87
CA LYS A 72 7.46 10.63 9.11
C LYS A 72 8.20 10.98 7.81
N MET A 73 7.82 10.35 6.69
CA MET A 73 8.41 10.65 5.38
C MET A 73 7.95 11.99 4.81
N ASP A 74 6.69 12.38 5.05
CA ASP A 74 6.18 13.69 4.63
C ASP A 74 6.93 14.82 5.34
N LYS A 75 7.17 14.69 6.65
CA LYS A 75 7.97 15.66 7.41
C LYS A 75 9.40 15.79 6.89
N GLN A 76 10.06 14.67 6.58
CA GLN A 76 11.40 14.69 5.99
C GLN A 76 11.41 15.35 4.61
N ALA A 77 10.39 15.09 3.78
CA ALA A 77 10.29 15.71 2.47
C ALA A 77 10.10 17.23 2.57
N GLU A 78 9.36 17.70 3.59
CA GLU A 78 9.15 19.12 3.87
C GLU A 78 10.43 19.78 4.41
N GLU A 79 11.16 19.14 5.32
CA GLU A 79 12.45 19.62 5.82
C GLU A 79 13.52 19.70 4.73
N ILE A 80 13.60 18.69 3.86
CA ILE A 80 14.51 18.70 2.70
C ILE A 80 14.14 19.85 1.75
N LYS A 81 12.85 20.08 1.51
CA LYS A 81 12.40 21.18 0.64
C LYS A 81 12.74 22.56 1.22
N ASN A 82 12.61 22.72 2.54
CA ASN A 82 12.88 24.00 3.22
C ASN A 82 14.37 24.26 3.46
N GLY A 83 15.22 23.22 3.53
CA GLY A 83 16.67 23.36 3.68
C GLY A 83 17.42 23.75 2.40
N TYR A 84 16.74 23.75 1.25
CA TYR A 84 17.28 24.18 -0.05
C TYR A 84 16.89 25.65 -0.38
N CYS A 85 17.07 26.56 0.59
CA CYS A 85 16.96 28.01 0.40
C CYS A 85 18.28 28.69 0.76
#